data_AF-A0A1D2RBV0-F1
#
_entry.id   AF-A0A1D2RBV0-F1
#
_cell.length_a   1.000
_cell.length_b   1.000
_cell.length_c   1.000
_cell.angle_alpha   90.00
_cell.angle_beta   90.00
_cell.angle_gamma   90.00
#
_symmetry.space_group_name_H-M   'P 1'
#
loop_
_entity.id
_entity.type
_entity.pdbx_description
1 polymer ?
#
loop_
_entity_poly.entity_id
_entity_poly.type
_entity_poly.pdbx_seq_one_letter_code
_entity_poly.pdbx_strand_id
1 'polypeptide(L)'
;MEPRVGIRIGILVTGAVLISGCVEEKPVEKPPIKCGIENCHGLNISCGPNVPEVCTEIYMLGDGCREYASCRIIDGKCQLTKEPEFDECKSCVEKCLEDFKDDATEVFQCESECREKLKEEVA
;
A
#
# COMPACT_ATOMS: atom_id res chain seq x y z
N MET A 1 2.88 -48.13 23.71
CA MET A 1 2.08 -49.03 22.87
C MET A 1 2.43 -48.70 21.43
N GLU A 2 3.13 -49.61 20.75
CA GLU A 2 3.34 -49.53 19.30
C GLU A 2 2.00 -49.78 18.57
N PRO A 3 1.90 -49.44 17.27
CA PRO A 3 2.22 -50.50 16.31
C PRO A 3 3.14 -50.04 15.16
N ARG A 4 3.92 -51.01 14.68
CA ARG A 4 4.75 -50.98 13.48
C ARG A 4 3.98 -51.57 12.30
N VAL A 5 3.91 -50.86 11.19
CA VAL A 5 3.75 -51.37 9.81
C VAL A 5 4.56 -50.38 8.96
N GLY A 6 5.61 -50.69 8.22
CA GLY A 6 6.05 -51.94 7.63
C GLY A 6 6.22 -51.73 6.12
N ILE A 7 7.20 -50.94 5.68
CA ILE A 7 7.65 -50.92 4.28
C ILE A 7 9.18 -50.94 4.27
N ARG A 8 9.73 -52.12 3.93
CA ARG A 8 11.15 -52.32 3.66
C ARG A 8 11.38 -52.02 2.18
N ILE A 9 11.96 -50.87 1.85
CA ILE A 9 12.60 -50.66 0.55
C ILE A 9 14.10 -50.57 0.84
N GLY A 10 14.76 -51.71 0.65
CA GLY A 10 16.21 -51.77 0.66
C GLY A 10 16.74 -51.09 -0.60
N ILE A 11 17.50 -50.02 -0.43
CA ILE A 11 18.45 -49.57 -1.44
C ILE A 11 19.82 -49.56 -0.77
N LEU A 12 20.55 -50.65 -1.01
CA LEU A 12 21.99 -50.74 -0.85
C LEU A 12 22.63 -49.85 -1.91
N VAL A 13 23.07 -48.65 -1.53
CA VAL A 13 24.15 -47.97 -2.26
C VAL A 13 25.20 -47.56 -1.25
N THR A 14 26.28 -48.32 -1.29
CA THR A 14 27.59 -48.06 -0.73
C THR A 14 28.11 -46.68 -1.13
N GLY A 15 28.51 -45.86 -0.16
CA GLY A 15 29.27 -44.64 -0.43
C GLY A 15 29.23 -43.66 0.73
N ALA A 16 30.29 -43.66 1.55
CA ALA A 16 30.53 -42.61 2.52
C ALA A 16 30.74 -41.27 1.78
N VAL A 17 29.89 -40.28 2.06
CA VAL A 17 30.23 -38.87 1.82
C VAL A 17 29.78 -38.05 3.03
N LEU A 18 30.73 -37.79 3.93
CA LEU A 18 30.62 -36.76 4.95
C LEU A 18 30.75 -35.40 4.24
N ILE A 19 29.63 -34.80 3.83
CA ILE A 19 29.60 -33.36 3.53
C ILE A 19 28.84 -32.68 4.64
N SER A 20 29.60 -32.34 5.69
CA SER A 20 29.27 -31.29 6.65
C SER A 20 29.29 -29.94 5.89
N GLY A 21 28.35 -29.76 4.98
CA GLY A 21 28.13 -28.50 4.29
C GLY A 21 27.00 -27.79 4.98
N CYS A 22 27.31 -26.74 5.76
CA CYS A 22 26.36 -25.68 5.98
C CYS A 22 26.03 -25.14 4.58
N VAL A 23 24.90 -25.55 4.02
CA VAL A 23 24.38 -24.90 2.82
C VAL A 23 23.96 -23.53 3.29
N GLU A 24 24.83 -22.54 3.10
CA GLU A 24 24.47 -21.14 3.24
C GLU A 24 23.47 -20.85 2.13
N GLU A 25 22.20 -20.91 2.48
CA GLU A 25 21.10 -20.59 1.59
C GLU A 25 21.28 -19.12 1.20
N LYS A 26 21.85 -18.86 0.01
CA LYS A 26 21.91 -17.51 -0.51
C LYS A 26 20.49 -16.96 -0.50
N PRO A 27 20.24 -15.82 0.18
CA PRO A 27 18.91 -15.24 0.20
C PRO A 27 18.47 -15.02 -1.25
N VAL A 28 17.36 -15.64 -1.62
CA VAL A 28 16.72 -15.42 -2.92
C VAL A 28 16.31 -13.95 -2.93
N GLU A 29 17.03 -13.12 -3.69
CA GLU A 29 16.65 -11.73 -3.90
C GLU A 29 15.30 -11.72 -4.64
N LYS A 30 14.23 -11.53 -3.85
CA LYS A 30 12.91 -11.27 -4.41
C LYS A 30 13.01 -9.94 -5.17
N PRO A 31 12.55 -9.85 -6.43
CA PRO A 31 12.56 -8.60 -7.16
C PRO A 31 11.87 -7.50 -6.33
N PRO A 32 12.35 -6.25 -6.41
CA PRO A 32 11.83 -5.15 -5.59
C PRO A 32 10.32 -5.07 -5.79
N ILE A 33 9.58 -5.17 -4.68
CA ILE A 33 8.12 -5.09 -4.70
C ILE A 33 7.79 -3.66 -5.16
N LYS A 34 7.20 -3.51 -6.35
CA LYS A 34 6.60 -2.23 -6.73
C LYS A 34 5.61 -1.84 -5.63
N CYS A 35 5.70 -0.61 -5.16
CA CYS A 35 4.83 -0.08 -4.12
C CYS A 35 4.47 1.35 -4.48
N GLY A 36 3.20 1.58 -4.72
CA GLY A 36 2.65 2.88 -5.04
C GLY A 36 1.15 2.86 -4.87
N ILE A 37 0.53 4.01 -5.14
CA ILE A 37 -0.92 4.16 -5.08
C ILE A 37 -1.54 3.49 -6.31
N GLU A 38 -2.51 2.59 -6.11
CA GLU A 38 -3.11 1.79 -7.19
C GLU A 38 -4.33 2.46 -7.85
N ASN A 39 -5.05 3.33 -7.13
CA ASN A 39 -6.18 4.08 -7.67
C ASN A 39 -5.76 5.50 -8.03
N CYS A 40 -6.22 6.05 -9.15
CA CYS A 40 -5.84 7.38 -9.59
C CYS A 40 -6.47 8.52 -8.77
N HIS A 41 -7.73 8.34 -8.39
CA HIS A 41 -8.58 9.42 -7.89
C HIS A 41 -9.34 9.04 -6.62
N GLY A 42 -9.89 10.04 -5.95
CA GLY A 42 -10.66 10.00 -4.73
C GLY A 42 -9.82 9.90 -3.46
N LEU A 43 -10.52 10.02 -2.34
CA LEU A 43 -9.96 10.08 -1.00
C LEU A 43 -9.55 8.71 -0.41
N ASN A 44 -10.06 7.62 -0.98
CA ASN A 44 -9.76 6.26 -0.53
C ASN A 44 -8.52 5.73 -1.28
N ILE A 45 -7.35 5.85 -0.66
CA ILE A 45 -6.07 5.44 -1.24
C ILE A 45 -5.82 3.94 -1.00
N SER A 46 -5.56 3.20 -2.07
CA SER A 46 -5.11 1.81 -2.04
C SER A 46 -3.63 1.72 -2.40
N CYS A 47 -2.87 0.94 -1.65
CA CYS A 47 -1.43 0.75 -1.86
C CYS A 47 -1.12 -0.67 -2.33
N GLY A 48 -0.30 -0.79 -3.36
CA GLY A 48 0.08 -2.09 -3.89
C GLY A 48 1.01 -2.02 -5.09
N PRO A 49 1.23 -3.16 -5.77
CA PRO A 49 2.15 -3.25 -6.89
C PRO A 49 1.56 -2.77 -8.21
N ASN A 50 0.25 -2.59 -8.32
CA ASN A 50 -0.42 -2.22 -9.57
C ASN A 50 -0.52 -0.70 -9.71
N VAL A 51 0.64 -0.03 -9.67
CA VAL A 51 0.71 1.43 -9.82
C VAL A 51 0.34 1.81 -11.26
N PRO A 52 -0.67 2.68 -11.47
CA PRO A 52 -1.04 3.12 -12.79
C PRO A 52 0.08 3.97 -13.38
N GLU A 53 0.45 3.71 -14.63
CA GLU A 53 1.44 4.53 -15.35
C GLU A 53 0.88 5.89 -15.75
N VAL A 54 -0.44 5.94 -16.02
CA VAL A 54 -1.17 7.14 -16.44
C VAL A 54 -2.54 7.13 -15.77
N CYS A 55 -2.98 8.30 -15.35
CA CYS A 55 -4.33 8.54 -14.85
C CYS A 55 -5.11 9.42 -15.84
N THR A 56 -6.43 9.29 -15.83
CA THR A 56 -7.31 10.20 -16.57
C THR A 56 -7.22 11.61 -16.02
N GLU A 57 -7.43 12.64 -16.85
CA GLU A 57 -7.50 14.05 -16.41
C GLU A 57 -8.83 14.42 -15.73
N ILE A 58 -9.49 13.44 -15.10
CA ILE A 58 -10.69 13.71 -14.30
C ILE A 58 -10.26 14.15 -12.90
N TYR A 59 -11.00 15.08 -12.31
CA TYR A 59 -10.82 15.42 -10.91
C TYR A 59 -11.95 14.77 -10.09
N MET A 60 -11.60 14.04 -9.04
CA MET A 60 -12.57 13.57 -8.05
C MET A 60 -12.37 14.29 -6.73
N LEU A 61 -13.46 14.40 -5.97
CA LEU A 61 -13.41 15.00 -4.65
C LEU A 61 -12.40 14.28 -3.75
N GLY A 62 -11.54 15.08 -3.11
CA GLY A 62 -10.46 14.60 -2.26
C GLY A 62 -9.18 14.26 -3.02
N ASP A 63 -9.11 14.47 -4.33
CA ASP A 63 -7.88 14.31 -5.12
C ASP A 63 -6.77 15.19 -4.58
N GLY A 64 -7.11 16.42 -4.20
CA GLY A 64 -6.14 17.36 -3.64
C GLY A 64 -5.52 16.88 -2.33
N CYS A 65 -6.25 16.14 -1.48
CA CYS A 65 -5.70 15.63 -0.23
C CYS A 65 -4.58 14.60 -0.43
N ARG A 66 -4.48 14.01 -1.62
CA ARG A 66 -3.52 12.93 -1.92
C ARG A 66 -2.07 13.42 -1.97
N GLU A 67 -1.84 14.73 -2.03
CA GLU A 67 -0.50 15.32 -1.94
C GLU A 67 0.20 15.02 -0.61
N TYR A 68 -0.59 14.77 0.45
CA TYR A 68 -0.13 14.47 1.81
C TYR A 68 -0.08 12.97 2.12
N ALA A 69 -0.15 12.11 1.10
CA ALA A 69 -0.14 10.67 1.27
C ALA A 69 0.79 9.98 0.27
N SER A 70 1.44 8.90 0.71
CA SER A 70 2.29 8.07 -0.13
C SER A 70 2.22 6.60 0.28
N CYS A 71 2.49 5.70 -0.66
CA CYS A 71 2.65 4.29 -0.34
C CYS A 71 4.13 3.95 -0.17
N ARG A 72 4.49 3.30 0.94
CA ARG A 72 5.87 2.92 1.26
C ARG A 72 5.96 1.47 1.68
N ILE A 73 7.12 0.86 1.47
CA ILE A 73 7.40 -0.48 1.98
C ILE A 73 7.79 -0.36 3.46
N ILE A 74 6.95 -0.89 4.34
CA ILE A 74 7.19 -0.97 5.78
C ILE A 74 7.07 -2.46 6.16
N ASP A 75 8.12 -3.02 6.76
CA ASP A 75 8.21 -4.44 7.14
C ASP A 75 7.89 -5.41 5.99
N GLY A 76 8.37 -5.09 4.78
CA GLY A 76 8.16 -5.91 3.59
C GLY A 76 6.74 -5.87 3.02
N LYS A 77 5.87 -4.99 3.53
CA LYS A 77 4.50 -4.76 3.01
C LYS A 77 4.37 -3.35 2.46
N CYS A 78 3.65 -3.21 1.35
CA CYS A 78 3.30 -1.89 0.82
C CYS A 78 2.15 -1.31 1.66
N GLN A 79 2.41 -0.21 2.36
CA GLN A 79 1.49 0.39 3.33
C GLN A 79 1.29 1.87 3.00
N LEU A 80 0.10 2.37 3.32
CA LEU A 80 -0.22 3.79 3.24
C LEU A 80 0.49 4.53 4.37
N THR A 81 1.24 5.55 4.02
CA THR A 81 1.80 6.54 4.94
C THR A 81 1.15 7.88 4.66
N LYS A 82 0.75 8.58 5.73
CA LYS A 82 0.04 9.85 5.68
C LYS A 82 0.78 10.88 6.52
N GLU A 83 0.84 12.09 6.02
CA GLU A 83 1.19 13.27 6.81
C GLU A 83 -0.05 13.73 7.60
N PRO A 84 0.10 14.44 8.73
CA PRO A 84 -1.04 14.95 9.52
C PRO A 84 -2.09 15.71 8.68
N GLU A 85 -1.61 16.48 7.70
CA GLU A 85 -2.36 17.30 6.76
C GLU A 85 -3.33 16.47 5.90
N PHE A 86 -3.03 15.18 5.68
CA PHE A 86 -3.96 14.29 4.97
C PHE A 86 -5.26 14.13 5.74
N ASP A 87 -5.18 13.84 7.04
CA ASP A 87 -6.35 13.56 7.85
C ASP A 87 -7.18 14.83 8.10
N GLU A 88 -6.51 15.98 8.17
CA GLU A 88 -7.17 17.28 8.24
C GLU A 88 -7.87 17.64 6.92
N CYS A 89 -7.18 17.51 5.78
CA CYS A 89 -7.78 17.71 4.46
C CYS A 89 -8.99 16.79 4.26
N LYS A 90 -8.82 15.50 4.56
CA LYS A 90 -9.88 14.49 4.48
C LYS A 90 -11.10 14.89 5.32
N SER A 91 -10.89 15.26 6.57
CA SER A 91 -11.98 15.65 7.47
C SER A 91 -12.71 16.90 6.97
N CYS A 92 -11.98 17.86 6.41
CA CYS A 92 -12.56 19.07 5.83
C CYS A 92 -13.42 18.74 4.59
N VAL A 93 -12.92 17.90 3.68
CA VAL A 93 -13.66 17.44 2.48
C VAL A 93 -14.90 16.62 2.86
N GLU A 94 -14.79 15.72 3.84
CA GLU A 94 -15.93 14.95 4.34
C GLU A 94 -17.00 15.87 4.94
N LYS A 95 -16.60 16.95 5.62
CA LYS A 95 -17.53 17.98 6.09
C LYS A 95 -18.18 18.77 4.95
N CYS A 96 -17.42 19.12 3.90
CA CYS A 96 -18.00 19.77 2.71
C CYS A 96 -19.10 18.91 2.07
N LEU A 97 -18.87 17.59 1.98
CA LEU A 97 -19.88 16.64 1.52
C LEU A 97 -21.12 16.63 2.41
N GLU A 98 -20.97 16.86 3.71
CA GLU A 98 -22.09 16.90 4.65
C GLU A 98 -22.88 18.22 4.61
N ASP A 99 -22.17 19.34 4.53
CA ASP A 99 -22.74 20.69 4.55
C ASP A 99 -23.47 21.02 3.22
N PHE A 100 -23.00 20.46 2.10
CA PHE A 100 -23.47 20.78 0.74
C PHE A 100 -23.98 19.55 -0.03
N LYS A 101 -24.60 18.57 0.64
CA LYS A 101 -25.05 17.28 0.06
C LYS A 101 -25.81 17.39 -1.27
N ASP A 102 -26.58 18.47 -1.44
CA ASP A 102 -27.45 18.68 -2.61
C ASP A 102 -26.87 19.68 -3.63
N ASP A 103 -25.66 20.22 -3.39
CA ASP A 103 -24.98 21.18 -4.28
C ASP A 103 -23.53 20.78 -4.54
N ALA A 104 -23.33 20.03 -5.62
CA ALA A 104 -22.00 19.59 -6.04
C ALA A 104 -21.03 20.75 -6.30
N THR A 105 -21.52 21.92 -6.75
CA THR A 105 -20.65 23.07 -7.03
C THR A 105 -20.06 23.61 -5.74
N GLU A 106 -20.89 23.77 -4.72
CA GLU A 106 -20.47 24.21 -3.39
C GLU A 106 -19.55 23.19 -2.71
N VAL A 107 -19.77 21.89 -2.89
CA VAL A 107 -18.83 20.86 -2.37
C VAL A 107 -17.42 21.06 -2.94
N PHE A 108 -17.28 21.23 -4.26
CA PHE A 108 -15.97 21.42 -4.89
C PHE A 108 -15.32 22.76 -4.51
N GLN A 109 -16.13 23.82 -4.38
CA GLN A 109 -15.65 25.11 -3.92
C GLN A 109 -15.14 25.04 -2.47
N CYS A 110 -15.89 24.37 -1.60
CA CYS A 110 -15.51 24.10 -0.22
C CYS A 110 -14.21 23.26 -0.13
N GLU A 111 -14.05 22.20 -0.94
CA GLU A 111 -12.79 21.45 -1.02
C GLU A 111 -11.61 22.34 -1.40
N SER A 112 -11.79 23.25 -2.36
CA SER A 112 -10.73 24.19 -2.74
C SER A 112 -10.29 25.05 -1.56
N GLU A 113 -11.23 25.53 -0.75
CA GLU A 113 -10.93 26.31 0.45
C GLU A 113 -10.24 25.48 1.54
N CYS A 114 -10.58 24.19 1.69
CA CYS A 114 -9.89 23.30 2.61
C CYS A 114 -8.39 23.26 2.33
N ARG A 115 -8.01 23.20 1.04
CA ARG A 115 -6.61 23.13 0.62
C ARG A 115 -5.86 24.44 0.80
N GLU A 116 -6.49 25.57 0.52
CA GLU A 116 -5.84 26.88 0.69
C GLU A 116 -5.54 27.14 2.18
N LYS A 117 -6.45 26.78 3.09
CA LYS A 117 -6.22 26.89 4.54
C LYS A 117 -4.99 26.08 4.99
N LEU A 118 -4.88 24.83 4.53
CA LEU A 118 -3.74 23.97 4.87
C LEU A 118 -2.40 24.51 4.35
N LYS A 119 -2.39 25.15 3.18
CA LYS A 119 -1.17 25.77 2.64
C LYS A 119 -0.73 26.99 3.45
N GLU A 120 -1.69 27.79 3.94
CA GLU A 120 -1.40 28.97 4.75
C GLU A 120 -0.82 28.60 6.13
N GLU A 121 -1.19 27.46 6.70
CA GLU A 121 -0.69 27.01 8.00
C GLU A 121 0.74 26.43 7.95
N VAL A 122 1.20 26.01 6.76
CA VAL A 122 2.52 25.43 6.54
C VAL A 122 3.54 26.46 6.00
N ALA A 123 3.08 27.62 5.53
CA ALA A 123 3.90 28.69 4.95
C ALA A 123 4.53 29.62 6.01
#